data_AF-A0A397LEZ3-F1
#
_entry.id   AF-A0A397LEZ3-F1
#
_cell.length_a   1.000
_cell.length_b   1.000
_cell.length_c   1.000
_cell.angle_alpha   90.00
_cell.angle_beta   90.00
_cell.angle_gamma   90.00
#
_symmetry.space_group_name_H-M   'P 1'
#
loop_
_entity.id
_entity.type
_entity.pdbx_description
1 polymer ?
#
loop_
_entity_poly.entity_id
_entity_poly.type
_entity_poly.pdbx_seq_one_letter_code
_entity_poly.pdbx_strand_id
1 'polypeptide(L)'
;MKEKPNLTYINALSGGDIEFEKKLINIIKKEFPIEKEIYFKNLKEKKYQEVAENVHKLKHKIIILGLENSYELAVTYENNLKEGSLDLKEDFQIILKSMTNFLNTL
;
A
#
# COMPACT_ATOMS: atom_id res chain seq x y z
N MET A 1 -0.85 -15.11 -12.53
CA MET A 1 -1.50 -14.87 -11.22
C MET A 1 -1.05 -13.50 -10.75
N LYS A 2 -1.95 -12.62 -10.32
CA LYS A 2 -1.57 -11.38 -9.64
C LYS A 2 -1.14 -11.72 -8.21
N GLU A 3 -0.09 -11.07 -7.72
CA GLU A 3 0.44 -11.21 -6.37
C GLU A 3 -0.67 -11.00 -5.32
N LYS A 4 -0.61 -11.74 -4.21
CA LYS A 4 -1.63 -11.70 -3.15
C LYS A 4 -1.01 -11.25 -1.82
N PRO A 5 -1.69 -10.36 -1.07
CA PRO A 5 -1.21 -9.93 0.23
C PRO A 5 -1.14 -11.12 1.19
N ASN A 6 -0.18 -11.08 2.11
CA ASN A 6 0.06 -12.12 3.10
C ASN A 6 0.72 -11.51 4.36
N LEU A 7 0.90 -12.33 5.40
CA LEU A 7 1.52 -11.92 6.67
C LEU A 7 2.98 -12.38 6.79
N THR A 8 3.60 -12.92 5.72
CA THR A 8 4.95 -13.52 5.80
C THR A 8 5.97 -12.54 6.35
N TYR A 9 5.93 -11.27 5.91
CA TYR A 9 6.84 -10.23 6.40
C TYR A 9 6.57 -9.91 7.88
N ILE A 10 5.30 -9.80 8.28
CA ILE A 10 4.90 -9.53 9.67
C ILE A 10 5.35 -10.67 10.60
N ASN A 11 5.14 -11.92 10.19
CA ASN A 11 5.52 -13.11 10.95
C ASN A 11 7.05 -13.23 11.08
N ALA A 12 7.80 -12.86 10.03
CA ALA A 12 9.25 -12.83 10.08
C ALA A 12 9.76 -11.72 11.02
N LEU A 13 9.12 -10.55 10.98
CA LEU A 13 9.47 -9.40 11.82
C LEU A 13 9.13 -9.63 13.30
N SER A 14 8.03 -10.33 13.59
CA SER A 14 7.56 -10.61 14.95
C SER A 14 8.44 -11.63 15.68
N GLY A 15 9.13 -12.51 14.95
CA GLY A 15 9.88 -13.62 15.55
C GLY A 15 9.01 -14.57 16.38
N GLY A 16 7.69 -14.64 16.09
CA GLY A 16 6.71 -15.44 16.83
C GLY A 16 6.01 -14.70 17.98
N ASP A 17 6.25 -13.40 18.17
CA ASP A 17 5.49 -12.57 19.11
C ASP A 17 4.10 -12.21 18.55
N ILE A 18 3.10 -12.97 19.00
CA ILE A 18 1.70 -12.84 18.58
C ILE A 18 1.11 -11.46 18.95
N GLU A 19 1.50 -10.88 20.09
CA GLU A 19 0.97 -9.58 20.51
C GLU A 19 1.54 -8.45 19.64
N PHE A 20 2.81 -8.57 19.25
CA PHE A 20 3.42 -7.68 18.26
C PHE A 20 2.71 -7.76 16.90
N GLU A 21 2.43 -8.96 16.39
CA GLU A 21 1.72 -9.16 15.11
C GLU A 21 0.36 -8.47 15.12
N LYS A 22 -0.46 -8.72 16.16
CA LYS A 22 -1.78 -8.09 16.31
C LYS A 22 -1.67 -6.58 16.36
N LYS A 23 -0.72 -6.04 17.12
CA LYS A 23 -0.51 -4.60 17.24
C LYS A 23 -0.18 -3.98 15.87
N LEU A 24 0.71 -4.61 15.10
CA LEU A 24 1.08 -4.13 13.77
C LEU A 24 -0.09 -4.19 12.79
N ILE A 25 -0.83 -5.31 12.76
CA ILE A 25 -2.04 -5.46 11.92
C ILE A 25 -3.07 -4.40 12.27
N ASN A 26 -3.31 -4.14 13.56
CA ASN A 26 -4.26 -3.12 14.00
C ASN A 26 -3.87 -1.70 13.56
N ILE A 27 -2.57 -1.37 13.62
CA ILE A 27 -2.06 -0.09 13.11
C ILE A 27 -2.33 0.04 11.61
N ILE A 28 -2.03 -1.00 10.83
CA ILE A 28 -2.27 -1.01 9.37
C ILE A 28 -3.77 -0.86 9.07
N LYS A 29 -4.64 -1.61 9.76
CA LYS A 29 -6.10 -1.53 9.58
C LYS A 29 -6.66 -0.15 9.92
N LYS A 30 -6.03 0.59 10.83
CA LYS A 30 -6.42 1.96 11.19
C LYS A 30 -5.92 3.00 10.16
N GLU A 31 -4.66 2.91 9.75
CA GLU A 31 -4.03 3.93 8.91
C GLU A 31 -4.33 3.79 7.43
N PHE A 32 -4.30 2.55 6.91
CA PHE A 32 -4.40 2.29 5.48
C PHE A 32 -5.68 2.86 4.83
N PRO A 33 -6.89 2.72 5.42
CA PRO A 33 -8.09 3.31 4.84
C PRO A 33 -8.00 4.84 4.69
N ILE A 34 -7.43 5.52 5.70
CA ILE A 34 -7.29 6.98 5.73
C ILE A 34 -6.28 7.43 4.66
N GLU A 35 -5.12 6.78 4.58
CA GLU A 35 -4.10 7.08 3.57
C GLU A 35 -4.62 6.85 2.14
N LYS A 36 -5.39 5.78 1.94
CA LYS A 36 -6.04 5.47 0.66
C LYS A 36 -7.05 6.55 0.27
N GLU A 37 -7.88 7.02 1.20
CA GLU A 37 -8.84 8.10 0.93
C GLU A 37 -8.14 9.40 0.54
N ILE A 38 -7.05 9.76 1.23
CA ILE A 38 -6.24 10.93 0.91
C ILE A 38 -5.64 10.81 -0.50
N TYR A 39 -5.11 9.63 -0.86
CA TYR A 39 -4.64 9.35 -2.23
C TYR A 39 -5.72 9.63 -3.28
N PHE A 40 -6.93 9.07 -3.12
CA PHE A 40 -8.01 9.28 -4.09
C PHE A 40 -8.46 10.74 -4.15
N LYS A 41 -8.48 11.43 -3.01
CA LYS A 41 -8.80 12.87 -2.94
C LYS A 41 -7.78 13.69 -3.73
N ASN A 42 -6.50 13.54 -3.44
CA ASN A 42 -5.43 14.28 -4.12
C ASN A 42 -5.36 13.95 -5.62
N LEU A 43 -5.64 12.69 -5.98
CA LEU A 43 -5.71 12.26 -7.37
C LEU A 43 -6.87 12.94 -8.13
N LYS A 44 -8.04 13.06 -7.51
CA LYS A 44 -9.19 13.79 -8.06
C LYS A 44 -8.89 15.29 -8.24
N GLU A 45 -8.15 15.86 -7.30
CA GLU A 45 -7.69 17.26 -7.33
C GLU A 45 -6.48 17.49 -8.25
N LYS A 46 -5.96 16.44 -8.92
CA LYS A 46 -4.78 16.46 -9.80
C LYS A 46 -3.51 17.02 -9.15
N LYS A 47 -3.36 16.79 -7.84
CA LYS A 47 -2.23 17.20 -7.01
C LYS A 47 -1.09 16.18 -7.07
N TYR A 48 -0.38 16.11 -8.21
CA TYR A 48 0.51 14.98 -8.50
C TYR A 48 1.67 14.79 -7.50
N GLN A 49 2.23 15.88 -6.97
CA GLN A 49 3.28 15.79 -5.94
C GLN A 49 2.73 15.16 -4.66
N GLU A 50 1.55 15.58 -4.23
CA GLU A 50 0.88 15.03 -3.05
C GLU A 50 0.43 13.59 -3.27
N VAL A 51 0.02 13.23 -4.49
CA VAL A 51 -0.26 11.83 -4.85
C VAL A 51 1.02 10.99 -4.75
N ALA A 52 2.17 11.48 -5.23
CA ALA A 52 3.45 10.78 -5.09
C ALA A 52 3.80 10.53 -3.62
N GLU A 53 3.62 11.53 -2.75
CA GLU A 53 3.80 11.38 -1.30
C GLU A 53 2.82 10.36 -0.69
N ASN A 54 1.60 10.27 -1.21
CA ASN A 54 0.64 9.24 -0.78
C ASN A 54 1.09 7.84 -1.21
N VAL A 55 1.58 7.68 -2.44
CA VAL A 55 2.14 6.42 -2.94
C VAL A 55 3.36 6.00 -2.11
N HIS A 56 4.23 6.95 -1.75
CA HIS A 56 5.39 6.71 -0.88
C HIS A 56 5.00 6.13 0.49
N LYS A 57 3.92 6.63 1.10
CA LYS A 57 3.42 6.10 2.37
C LYS A 57 2.79 4.71 2.18
N LEU A 58 1.97 4.56 1.14
CA LEU A 58 1.25 3.33 0.86
C LEU A 58 2.20 2.17 0.49
N LYS A 59 3.31 2.43 -0.23
CA LYS A 59 4.27 1.37 -0.61
C LYS A 59 4.93 0.70 0.59
N HIS A 60 5.13 1.41 1.70
CA HIS A 60 5.63 0.77 2.93
C HIS A 60 4.65 -0.27 3.47
N LYS A 61 3.35 -0.03 3.36
CA LYS A 61 2.34 -1.02 3.74
C LYS A 61 2.22 -2.15 2.71
N ILE A 62 2.49 -1.88 1.44
CA ILE A 62 2.57 -2.92 0.38
C ILE A 62 3.64 -3.95 0.72
N ILE A 63 4.87 -3.51 1.04
CA ILE A 63 5.96 -4.44 1.40
C ILE A 63 5.68 -5.16 2.73
N ILE A 64 5.10 -4.48 3.73
CA ILE A 64 4.72 -5.10 5.00
C ILE A 64 3.66 -6.21 4.80
N LEU A 65 2.79 -6.08 3.80
CA LEU A 65 1.82 -7.11 3.43
C LEU A 65 2.37 -8.15 2.43
N GLY A 66 3.70 -8.25 2.29
CA GLY A 66 4.38 -9.29 1.53
C GLY A 66 4.16 -9.22 0.01
N LEU A 67 3.97 -8.02 -0.53
CA LEU A 67 3.73 -7.77 -1.95
C LEU A 67 4.98 -7.13 -2.61
N GLU A 68 6.04 -7.92 -2.80
CA GLU A 68 7.33 -7.42 -3.31
C GLU A 68 7.25 -6.87 -4.73
N ASN A 69 6.55 -7.56 -5.64
CA ASN A 69 6.41 -7.07 -7.03
C ASN A 69 5.55 -5.80 -7.10
N SER A 70 4.50 -5.76 -6.28
CA SER A 70 3.64 -4.58 -6.17
C SER A 70 4.38 -3.38 -5.57
N TYR A 71 5.39 -3.62 -4.73
CA TYR A 71 6.24 -2.57 -4.19
C TYR A 71 7.07 -1.89 -5.30
N GLU A 72 7.73 -2.67 -6.17
CA GLU A 72 8.48 -2.13 -7.30
C GLU A 72 7.60 -1.33 -8.28
N LEU A 73 6.38 -1.82 -8.52
CA LEU A 73 5.38 -1.08 -9.29
C LEU A 73 5.03 0.26 -8.62
N ALA A 74 4.82 0.27 -7.31
CA ALA A 74 4.53 1.49 -6.57
C ALA A 74 5.71 2.48 -6.58
N VAL A 75 6.96 2.00 -6.53
CA VAL A 75 8.16 2.85 -6.69
C VAL A 75 8.18 3.50 -8.08
N THR A 76 7.86 2.74 -9.12
CA THR A 76 7.80 3.28 -10.49
C THR A 76 6.67 4.29 -10.62
N TYR A 77 5.48 3.99 -10.09
CA TYR A 77 4.35 4.89 -10.10
C TYR A 77 4.62 6.20 -9.34
N GLU A 78 5.29 6.13 -8.19
CA GLU A 78 5.73 7.31 -7.44
C GLU A 78 6.62 8.23 -8.29
N ASN A 79 7.57 7.67 -9.05
CA ASN A 79 8.46 8.45 -9.91
C ASN A 79 7.69 9.04 -11.11
N ASN A 80 6.82 8.26 -11.74
CA ASN A 80 5.96 8.75 -12.83
C ASN A 80 5.13 9.97 -12.38
N LEU A 81 4.57 9.93 -11.17
CA LEU A 81 3.80 11.04 -10.60
C LEU A 81 4.64 12.30 -10.38
N LYS A 82 5.90 12.16 -9.95
CA LYS A 82 6.84 13.28 -9.80
C LYS A 82 7.15 13.95 -11.14
N GLU A 83 7.09 13.19 -12.24
CA GLU A 83 7.22 13.67 -13.62
C GLU A 83 5.89 14.11 -14.25
N GLY A 84 4.77 13.99 -13.53
CA GLY A 84 3.43 14.37 -14.00
C GLY A 84 2.72 13.32 -14.86
N SER A 85 3.25 12.09 -14.93
CA SER A 85 2.61 10.94 -15.59
C SER A 85 1.70 10.16 -14.63
N LEU A 86 0.60 9.63 -15.18
CA LEU A 86 -0.33 8.74 -14.47
C LEU A 86 -0.15 7.27 -14.88
N ASP A 87 0.91 6.94 -15.59
CA ASP A 87 1.22 5.56 -15.97
C ASP A 87 1.32 4.69 -14.72
N LEU A 88 0.71 3.50 -14.77
CA LEU A 88 0.56 2.54 -13.65
C LEU A 88 -0.49 2.89 -12.58
N LYS A 89 -1.24 3.99 -12.75
CA LYS A 89 -2.35 4.34 -11.84
C LYS A 89 -3.33 3.18 -11.63
N GLU A 90 -3.76 2.54 -12.72
CA GLU A 90 -4.77 1.47 -12.65
C GLU A 90 -4.23 0.24 -11.93
N ASP A 91 -3.00 -0.16 -12.23
CA ASP A 91 -2.33 -1.27 -11.54
C ASP A 91 -2.14 -0.97 -10.05
N PHE A 92 -1.73 0.25 -9.70
CA PHE A 92 -1.64 0.68 -8.31
C PHE A 92 -3.00 0.61 -7.59
N GLN A 93 -4.08 1.05 -8.23
CA GLN A 93 -5.43 0.95 -7.66
C GLN A 93 -5.88 -0.50 -7.47
N ILE A 94 -5.48 -1.43 -8.35
CA ILE A 94 -5.72 -2.86 -8.19
C ILE A 94 -4.99 -3.40 -6.96
N ILE A 95 -3.75 -2.96 -6.71
CA ILE A 95 -2.99 -3.31 -5.50
C ILE A 95 -3.73 -2.83 -4.25
N LEU A 96 -4.16 -1.56 -4.21
CA LEU A 96 -4.91 -1.01 -3.06
C LEU A 96 -6.22 -1.77 -2.79
N LYS A 97 -6.91 -2.19 -3.86
CA LYS A 97 -8.12 -3.02 -3.75
C LYS A 97 -7.80 -4.40 -3.17
N SER A 98 -6.71 -5.03 -3.62
CA SER A 98 -6.23 -6.32 -3.11
C SER A 98 -5.91 -6.24 -1.61
N MET A 99 -5.18 -5.22 -1.19
CA MET A 99 -4.89 -4.95 0.23
C MET A 99 -6.16 -4.72 1.05
N THR A 100 -7.10 -3.91 0.55
CA THR A 100 -8.39 -3.67 1.22
C THR A 100 -9.13 -4.97 1.46
N ASN A 101 -9.24 -5.82 0.44
CA ASN A 101 -9.93 -7.10 0.54
C ASN A 101 -9.27 -8.01 1.56
N PHE A 102 -7.93 -8.09 1.55
CA PHE A 102 -7.19 -8.91 2.50
C PHE A 102 -7.36 -8.44 3.94
N LEU A 103 -7.20 -7.14 4.21
CA LEU A 103 -7.35 -6.57 5.55
C LEU A 103 -8.77 -6.74 6.13
N ASN A 104 -9.79 -6.86 5.27
CA ASN A 104 -11.17 -7.15 5.68
C ASN A 104 -11.40 -8.63 6.05
N THR A 105 -10.47 -9.53 5.70
CA THR A 105 -10.53 -10.95 6.08
C THR A 105 -9.84 -11.24 7.42
N LEU A 106 -9.10 -10.27 7.96
CA LEU A 106 -8.44 -10.28 9.27
C LEU A 106 -9.31 -9.56 10.29
#